data_AF-A0A7X6CKE7-F1
#
_entry.id   AF-A0A7X6CKE7-F1
#
_cell.length_a   1.000
_cell.length_b   1.000
_cell.length_c   1.000
_cell.angle_alpha   90.00
_cell.angle_beta   90.00
_cell.angle_gamma   90.00
#
_symmetry.space_group_name_H-M   'P 1'
#
loop_
_entity.id
_entity.type
_entity.pdbx_description
1 polymer ?
#
loop_
_entity_poly.entity_id
_entity_poly.type
_entity_poly.pdbx_seq_one_letter_code
_entity_poly.pdbx_strand_id
1 'polypeptide(L)'
;MIKFIGEVKLRNHRRVYYVDKFYRVEQVKPNKEQKTYSCDIPDKVVEYLYNKLKGRKIRPQDASTVLKPVAKNLNLPYTDGHQLDYYAQEVLVVLVALGKASLSKEGRAYFYTIA
;
A
#
# COMPACT_ATOMS: atom_id res chain seq x y z
N MET A 1 4.76 -7.55 -18.83
CA MET A 1 5.32 -6.20 -19.17
C MET A 1 5.31 -5.34 -17.92
N ILE A 2 6.42 -4.67 -17.57
CA ILE A 2 6.49 -3.81 -16.38
C ILE A 2 6.00 -2.41 -16.74
N LYS A 3 4.98 -1.91 -16.04
CA LYS A 3 4.45 -0.55 -16.22
C LYS A 3 4.69 0.28 -14.96
N PHE A 4 5.34 1.43 -15.09
CA PHE A 4 5.42 2.39 -14.00
C PHE A 4 4.06 3.06 -13.77
N ILE A 5 3.62 3.12 -12.51
CA ILE A 5 2.33 3.67 -12.10
C ILE A 5 2.51 5.06 -11.49
N GLY A 6 3.47 5.21 -10.57
CA GLY A 6 3.73 6.50 -9.93
C GLY A 6 4.65 6.39 -8.71
N GLU A 7 4.89 7.54 -8.08
CA GLU A 7 5.68 7.63 -6.85
C GLU A 7 4.84 8.20 -5.69
N VAL A 8 5.14 7.73 -4.47
CA VAL A 8 4.51 8.23 -3.24
C VAL A 8 5.59 8.55 -2.22
N LYS A 9 5.57 9.78 -1.70
CA LYS A 9 6.54 10.26 -0.71
C LYS A 9 6.01 10.01 0.71
N LEU A 10 6.65 9.07 1.39
CA LEU A 10 6.55 8.84 2.84
C LEU A 10 7.90 9.20 3.48
N ARG A 11 8.28 8.56 4.60
CA ARG A 11 9.64 8.69 5.16
C ARG A 11 10.72 8.25 4.16
N ASN A 12 10.46 7.17 3.42
CA ASN A 12 11.23 6.76 2.24
C ASN A 12 10.32 6.88 1.01
N HIS A 13 10.88 7.12 -0.16
CA HIS A 13 10.12 7.16 -1.41
C HIS A 13 9.64 5.76 -1.77
N ARG A 14 8.40 5.66 -2.26
CA ARG A 14 7.87 4.44 -2.88
C ARG A 14 7.74 4.67 -4.37
N ARG A 15 8.25 3.74 -5.17
CA ARG A 15 7.96 3.62 -6.61
C ARG A 15 7.00 2.46 -6.81
N VAL A 16 5.92 2.68 -7.55
CA VAL A 16 4.90 1.67 -7.79
C VAL A 16 4.92 1.30 -9.25
N TYR A 17 4.96 0.00 -9.51
CA TYR A 17 4.89 -0.59 -10.85
C TYR A 17 3.77 -1.62 -10.89
N TYR A 18 3.25 -1.91 -12.08
CA TYR A 18 2.34 -3.02 -12.32
C TYR A 18 3.05 -4.07 -13.18
N VAL A 19 3.04 -5.31 -12.71
CA VAL A 19 3.70 -6.48 -13.32
C VAL A 19 2.79 -7.68 -13.17
N ASP A 20 2.27 -8.20 -14.29
CA ASP A 20 1.57 -9.49 -14.39
C ASP A 20 0.57 -9.78 -13.23
N LYS A 21 -0.37 -8.84 -12.99
CA LYS A 21 -1.42 -8.86 -11.95
C LYS A 21 -0.98 -8.48 -10.53
N PHE A 22 0.25 -8.00 -10.38
CA PHE A 22 0.76 -7.51 -9.11
C PHE A 22 1.17 -6.05 -9.23
N TYR A 23 0.95 -5.31 -8.16
CA TYR A 23 1.63 -4.05 -7.93
C TYR A 23 2.92 -4.31 -7.18
N ARG A 24 4.04 -3.96 -7.78
CA ARG A 24 5.34 -3.97 -7.12
C ARG A 24 5.58 -2.60 -6.49
N VAL A 25 5.76 -2.57 -5.18
CA VAL A 25 6.13 -1.37 -4.43
C VAL A 25 7.60 -1.47 -4.04
N GLU A 26 8.41 -0.56 -4.54
CA GLU A 26 9.83 -0.48 -4.21
C GLU A 26 10.11 0.69 -3.29
N GLN A 27 10.80 0.44 -2.20
CA GLN A 27 11.27 1.49 -1.30
C GLN A 27 12.66 1.93 -1.70
N VAL A 28 12.78 3.23 -1.91
CA VAL A 28 14.03 3.87 -2.34
C VAL A 28 14.42 4.89 -1.29
N LYS A 29 15.69 4.85 -0.86
CA LYS A 29 16.23 5.90 0.01
C LYS A 29 16.30 7.22 -0.78
N PRO A 30 15.77 8.33 -0.23
CA PRO A 30 15.73 9.61 -0.94
C PRO A 30 17.08 10.07 -1.49
N ASN A 31 18.18 9.74 -0.80
CA ASN A 31 19.51 10.31 -1.07
C ASN A 31 20.48 9.35 -1.77
N LYS A 32 20.07 8.12 -2.11
CA LYS A 32 21.01 7.11 -2.63
C LYS A 32 20.53 6.37 -3.88
N GLU A 33 19.30 6.62 -4.35
CA GLU A 33 18.60 5.83 -5.38
C GLU A 33 18.64 4.30 -5.17
N GLN A 34 19.07 3.87 -3.99
CA GLN A 34 19.28 2.48 -3.65
C GLN A 34 17.94 1.92 -3.20
N LYS A 35 17.50 0.88 -3.91
CA LYS A 35 16.38 0.04 -3.50
C LYS A 35 16.73 -0.65 -2.19
N THR A 36 15.90 -0.46 -1.17
CA THR A 36 16.10 -1.09 0.14
C THR A 36 15.16 -2.27 0.37
N TYR A 37 14.01 -2.27 -0.28
CA TYR A 37 12.97 -3.29 -0.11
C TYR A 37 12.02 -3.28 -1.29
N SER A 38 11.43 -4.43 -1.61
CA SER A 38 10.27 -4.51 -2.49
C SER A 38 9.23 -5.47 -1.97
N CYS A 39 7.96 -5.15 -2.21
CA CYS A 39 6.82 -6.00 -1.93
C CYS A 39 5.94 -6.10 -3.18
N ASP A 40 5.48 -7.31 -3.49
CA ASP A 40 4.51 -7.56 -4.54
C ASP A 40 3.12 -7.74 -3.92
N ILE A 41 2.16 -6.98 -4.46
CA ILE A 41 0.79 -6.87 -3.94
C ILE A 41 -0.17 -7.33 -5.03
N PRO A 42 -0.94 -8.40 -4.83
CA PRO A 42 -1.94 -8.81 -5.83
C PRO A 42 -2.97 -7.71 -6.06
N ASP A 43 -3.34 -7.47 -7.32
CA ASP A 43 -4.34 -6.46 -7.69
C ASP A 43 -5.70 -6.65 -6.99
N LYS A 44 -6.14 -7.91 -6.83
CA LYS A 44 -7.35 -8.27 -6.08
C LYS A 44 -7.35 -7.74 -4.64
N VAL A 45 -6.18 -7.64 -4.00
CA VAL A 45 -6.05 -7.13 -2.61
C VAL A 45 -6.24 -5.62 -2.60
N VAL A 46 -5.67 -4.93 -3.58
CA VAL A 46 -5.85 -3.48 -3.78
C VAL A 46 -7.31 -3.15 -4.04
N GLU A 47 -7.96 -3.90 -4.93
CA GLU A 47 -9.38 -3.75 -5.25
C GLU A 47 -10.27 -4.03 -4.05
N TYR A 48 -10.02 -5.13 -3.33
CA TYR A 48 -10.76 -5.46 -2.12
C TYR A 48 -10.69 -4.34 -1.08
N LEU A 49 -9.49 -3.82 -0.81
CA LEU A 49 -9.30 -2.78 0.18
C LEU A 49 -9.96 -1.46 -0.24
N TYR A 50 -9.82 -1.08 -1.52
CA TYR A 50 -10.49 0.08 -2.09
C TYR A 50 -12.00 0.02 -1.86
N ASN A 51 -12.63 -1.09 -2.25
CA ASN A 51 -14.08 -1.26 -2.14
C ASN A 51 -14.57 -1.25 -0.69
N LYS A 52 -13.79 -1.76 0.26
CA LYS A 52 -14.16 -1.77 1.69
C LYS A 52 -13.98 -0.43 2.40
N LEU A 53 -13.07 0.41 1.92
CA LEU A 53 -12.67 1.64 2.60
C LEU A 53 -13.02 2.93 1.84
N LYS A 54 -13.67 2.83 0.67
CA LYS A 54 -14.09 3.97 -0.13
C LYS A 54 -14.87 5.01 0.70
N GLY A 55 -14.51 6.28 0.54
CA GLY A 55 -15.09 7.41 1.26
C GLY A 55 -14.58 7.59 2.70
N ARG A 56 -13.59 6.80 3.14
CA ARG A 56 -13.07 6.87 4.52
C ARG A 56 -11.68 7.46 4.56
N LYS A 57 -11.41 8.20 5.64
CA LYS A 57 -10.06 8.59 6.08
C LYS A 57 -9.57 7.57 7.10
N ILE A 58 -8.45 6.93 6.81
CA ILE A 58 -7.97 5.76 7.56
C ILE A 58 -6.45 5.79 7.76
N ARG A 59 -5.98 5.03 8.74
CA ARG A 59 -4.57 4.71 8.98
C ARG A 59 -4.26 3.28 8.52
N PRO A 60 -2.98 2.90 8.39
CA PRO A 60 -2.61 1.52 8.06
C PRO A 60 -3.22 0.45 8.96
N GLN A 61 -3.40 0.73 10.26
CA GLN A 61 -4.01 -0.19 11.23
C GLN A 61 -5.50 -0.45 10.95
N ASP A 62 -6.20 0.52 10.36
CA ASP A 62 -7.61 0.34 10.01
C ASP A 62 -7.72 -0.55 8.76
N ALA A 63 -6.79 -0.37 7.80
CA ALA A 63 -6.67 -1.22 6.62
C ALA A 63 -6.25 -2.66 6.97
N SER A 64 -5.30 -2.84 7.89
CA SER A 64 -4.90 -4.17 8.35
C SER A 64 -6.04 -4.89 9.07
N THR A 65 -6.85 -4.17 9.85
CA THR A 65 -8.06 -4.72 10.48
C THR A 65 -9.04 -5.28 9.43
N VAL A 66 -9.19 -4.62 8.29
CA VAL A 66 -10.04 -5.08 7.17
C VAL A 66 -9.43 -6.28 6.42
N LEU A 67 -8.10 -6.36 6.32
CA LEU A 67 -7.40 -7.47 5.67
C LEU A 67 -7.31 -8.72 6.54
N LYS A 68 -7.15 -8.58 7.86
CA LYS A 68 -6.96 -9.68 8.81
C LYS A 68 -7.92 -10.86 8.62
N PRO A 69 -9.26 -10.67 8.55
CA PRO A 69 -10.19 -11.80 8.40
C PRO A 69 -10.08 -12.52 7.05
N VAL A 70 -9.54 -11.87 6.02
CA VAL A 70 -9.41 -12.43 4.66
C VAL A 70 -7.98 -12.78 4.29
N ALA A 71 -7.00 -12.52 5.17
CA ALA A 71 -5.58 -12.63 4.85
C ALA A 71 -5.18 -14.04 4.41
N LYS A 72 -5.67 -15.07 5.11
CA LYS A 72 -5.46 -16.48 4.73
C LYS A 72 -6.09 -16.81 3.38
N ASN A 73 -7.35 -16.41 3.17
CA ASN A 73 -8.08 -16.71 1.92
C ASN A 73 -7.47 -15.99 0.70
N LEU A 74 -6.88 -14.81 0.92
CA LEU A 74 -6.20 -14.05 -0.13
C LEU A 74 -4.74 -14.49 -0.35
N ASN A 75 -4.24 -15.46 0.43
CA ASN A 75 -2.84 -15.90 0.47
C ASN A 75 -1.88 -14.72 0.68
N LEU A 76 -2.18 -13.85 1.65
CA LEU A 76 -1.28 -12.75 2.01
C LEU A 76 -0.01 -13.29 2.69
N PRO A 77 1.14 -12.61 2.52
CA PRO A 77 2.40 -13.03 3.16
C PRO A 77 2.35 -12.93 4.69
N TYR A 78 1.43 -12.14 5.24
CA TYR A 78 1.27 -11.91 6.67
C TYR A 78 -0.22 -11.95 7.02
N THR A 79 -0.54 -12.54 8.17
CA THR A 79 -1.93 -12.71 8.63
C THR A 79 -2.31 -11.85 9.82
N ASP A 80 -1.33 -11.27 10.52
CA ASP A 80 -1.55 -10.45 11.71
C ASP A 80 -0.31 -9.58 12.07
N GLY A 81 -0.45 -8.83 13.15
CA GLY A 81 0.62 -8.02 13.75
C GLY A 81 1.12 -6.88 12.88
N HIS A 82 2.27 -6.34 13.29
CA HIS A 82 2.90 -5.18 12.62
C HIS A 82 3.29 -5.45 11.17
N GLN A 83 3.53 -6.71 10.79
CA GLN A 83 3.82 -7.06 9.41
C GLN A 83 2.59 -6.87 8.51
N LEU A 84 1.39 -7.21 8.99
CA LEU A 84 0.15 -6.93 8.26
C LEU A 84 -0.14 -5.42 8.21
N ASP A 85 0.15 -4.65 9.27
CA ASP A 85 0.03 -3.18 9.24
C ASP A 85 0.92 -2.56 8.16
N TYR A 86 2.17 -3.02 8.08
CA TYR A 86 3.12 -2.55 7.07
C TYR A 86 2.68 -2.94 5.67
N TYR A 87 2.25 -4.19 5.47
CA TYR A 87 1.71 -4.65 4.19
C TYR A 87 0.49 -3.83 3.78
N ALA A 88 -0.45 -3.59 4.71
CA ALA A 88 -1.62 -2.76 4.47
C ALA A 88 -1.23 -1.33 4.07
N GLN A 89 -0.18 -0.76 4.69
CA GLN A 89 0.35 0.53 4.26
C GLN A 89 0.82 0.52 2.79
N GLU A 90 1.54 -0.52 2.36
CA GLU A 90 2.00 -0.59 0.97
C GLU A 90 0.82 -0.79 0.00
N VAL A 91 -0.28 -1.46 0.40
CA VAL A 91 -1.54 -1.50 -0.39
C VAL A 91 -2.14 -0.10 -0.54
N LEU A 92 -2.15 0.69 0.54
CA LEU A 92 -2.63 2.07 0.51
C LEU A 92 -1.77 2.98 -0.37
N VAL A 93 -0.45 2.78 -0.36
CA VAL A 93 0.47 3.46 -1.28
C VAL A 93 0.10 3.19 -2.74
N VAL A 94 -0.24 1.95 -3.09
CA VAL A 94 -0.70 1.62 -4.44
C VAL A 94 -1.96 2.42 -4.79
N LEU A 95 -2.93 2.53 -3.88
CA LEU A 95 -4.14 3.33 -4.11
C LEU A 95 -3.82 4.82 -4.33
N VAL A 96 -2.85 5.37 -3.59
CA VAL A 96 -2.39 6.74 -3.81
C VAL A 96 -1.73 6.90 -5.17
N ALA A 97 -0.84 5.97 -5.56
CA ALA A 97 -0.18 6.01 -6.87
C ALA A 97 -1.17 5.88 -8.04
N LEU A 98 -2.28 5.16 -7.84
CA LEU A 98 -3.38 5.03 -8.80
C LEU A 98 -4.32 6.24 -8.84
N GLY A 99 -4.14 7.24 -7.97
CA GLY A 99 -5.06 8.38 -7.83
C GLY A 99 -6.40 8.01 -7.18
N LYS A 100 -6.51 6.84 -6.55
CA LYS A 100 -7.71 6.36 -5.84
C LYS A 100 -7.73 6.73 -4.36
N ALA A 101 -6.65 7.32 -3.86
CA ALA A 101 -6.55 7.82 -2.50
C ALA A 101 -5.64 9.05 -2.45
N SER A 102 -5.84 9.90 -1.45
CA SER A 102 -4.91 10.97 -1.09
C SER A 102 -4.18 10.66 0.21
N LEU A 103 -2.98 11.18 0.36
CA LEU A 103 -2.12 11.02 1.55
C LEU A 103 -2.00 12.36 2.26
N SER A 104 -2.28 12.38 3.57
CA SER A 104 -1.98 13.50 4.46
C SER A 104 -1.09 13.05 5.62
N LYS A 105 -0.36 14.00 6.21
CA LYS A 105 0.44 13.78 7.42
C LYS A 105 -0.05 14.72 8.51
N GLU A 106 -0.44 14.15 9.64
CA GLU A 106 -0.92 14.88 10.82
C GLU A 106 -0.03 14.50 12.01
N GLY A 107 0.82 15.44 12.43
CA GLY A 107 1.87 15.18 13.39
C GLY A 107 2.84 14.10 12.90
N ARG A 108 2.90 12.97 13.61
CA ARG A 108 3.76 11.81 13.27
C ARG A 108 3.04 10.73 12.46
N ALA A 109 1.73 10.86 12.26
CA ALA A 109 0.91 9.84 11.60
C ALA A 109 0.63 10.20 10.14
N TYR A 110 0.51 9.17 9.30
CA TYR A 110 0.03 9.27 7.93
C TYR A 110 -1.42 8.81 7.87
N PHE A 111 -2.24 9.56 7.16
CA PHE A 111 -3.64 9.25 6.90
C PHE A 111 -3.87 9.14 5.39
N TYR A 112 -4.75 8.23 5.02
CA TYR A 112 -5.13 7.95 3.65
C TYR A 112 -6.63 8.22 3.51
N THR A 113 -7.02 9.04 2.55
CA THR A 113 -8.44 9.28 2.25
C THR A 113 -8.76 8.61 0.93
N ILE A 114 -9.62 7.59 0.98
CA ILE A 114 -9.97 6.77 -0.20
C ILE A 114 -11.12 7.43 -0.96
N ALA A 115 -10.95 7.69 -2.25
CA ALA A 115 -11.91 8.40 -3.12
C ALA A 115 -13.06 7.52 -3.62
#